data_AF-A0A7X6HXE3-F1
#
_entry.id   AF-A0A7X6HXE3-F1
#
_cell.length_a   1.000
_cell.length_b   1.000
_cell.length_c   1.000
_cell.angle_alpha   90.00
_cell.angle_beta   90.00
_cell.angle_gamma   90.00
#
_symmetry.space_group_name_H-M   'P 1'
#
loop_
_entity.id
_entity.type
_entity.pdbx_description
1 polymer ?
#
loop_
_entity_poly.entity_id
_entity_poly.type
_entity_poly.pdbx_seq_one_letter_code
_entity_poly.pdbx_strand_id
1 'polypeptide(L)'
;MAAQNSTLHLLDALSDGDAATASPRAAARRELTVAEANATYRAELVTEFVTATDWADELRLLADATRYDQANPDEDSLFDELNATRIGDLAVAA
;
A
#
# COMPACT_ATOMS: atom_id res chain seq x y z
N MET A 1 -5.61 0.88 -59.60
CA MET A 1 -4.84 0.00 -58.69
C MET A 1 -4.86 0.62 -57.32
N ALA A 2 -5.68 0.02 -56.46
CA ALA A 2 -5.88 0.40 -55.07
C ALA A 2 -4.81 -0.23 -54.17
N ALA A 3 -4.82 0.21 -52.91
CA ALA A 3 -4.08 -0.29 -51.76
C ALA A 3 -2.60 0.09 -51.70
N GLN A 4 -2.28 1.03 -50.80
CA GLN A 4 -1.17 0.98 -49.84
C GLN A 4 -0.91 2.37 -49.26
N ASN A 5 -1.86 2.92 -48.49
CA ASN A 5 -1.49 3.96 -47.51
C ASN A 5 -2.46 4.08 -46.34
N SER A 6 -3.29 3.06 -46.08
CA SER A 6 -4.29 3.08 -45.01
C SER A 6 -3.81 2.39 -43.72
N THR A 7 -2.64 1.74 -43.75
CA THR A 7 -2.12 0.98 -42.60
C THR A 7 -1.31 1.83 -41.64
N LEU A 8 -0.72 2.94 -42.10
CA LEU A 8 0.07 3.85 -41.24
C LEU A 8 -0.80 4.80 -40.41
N HIS A 9 -2.05 5.06 -40.82
CA HIS A 9 -2.99 5.85 -40.00
C HIS A 9 -3.67 5.04 -38.89
N LEU A 10 -3.65 3.71 -38.95
CA LEU A 10 -4.28 2.88 -37.92
C LEU A 10 -3.41 2.72 -36.66
N LEU A 11 -2.09 2.88 -36.80
CA LEU A 11 -1.13 2.78 -35.69
C LEU A 11 -1.06 4.06 -34.86
N ASP A 12 -1.42 5.21 -35.43
CA ASP A 12 -1.48 6.50 -34.72
C ASP A 12 -2.74 6.61 -33.85
N ALA A 13 -3.83 5.93 -34.24
CA ALA A 13 -5.08 5.89 -33.50
C ALA A 13 -5.10 4.89 -32.32
N LEU A 14 -4.06 4.06 -32.17
CA LEU A 14 -3.89 3.14 -31.04
C LEU A 14 -2.97 3.69 -29.94
N SER A 15 -2.52 4.94 -30.08
CA SER A 15 -2.04 5.70 -28.93
C SER A 15 -3.25 6.14 -28.09
N ASP A 16 -3.95 5.16 -27.51
CA ASP A 16 -4.97 5.27 -26.44
C ASP A 16 -4.37 5.85 -25.12
N GLY A 17 -3.34 6.68 -25.26
CA GLY A 17 -2.57 7.27 -24.19
C GLY A 17 -2.65 8.78 -24.22
N ASP A 18 -3.84 9.39 -24.17
CA ASP A 18 -3.93 10.78 -23.66
C ASP A 18 -5.36 11.28 -23.29
N ALA A 19 -6.17 10.45 -22.61
CA ALA A 19 -7.38 10.96 -21.94
C ALA A 19 -7.57 10.42 -20.52
N ALA A 20 -6.59 9.67 -20.00
CA ALA A 20 -6.45 9.38 -18.57
C ALA A 20 -5.58 10.44 -17.87
N THR A 21 -5.43 11.62 -18.48
CA THR A 21 -4.83 12.82 -17.93
C THR A 21 -5.63 13.21 -16.68
N ALA A 22 -5.17 12.74 -15.52
CA ALA A 22 -5.51 13.23 -14.18
C ALA A 22 -6.99 13.62 -13.95
N SER A 23 -7.95 12.77 -14.35
CA SER A 23 -9.34 13.00 -13.93
C SER A 23 -9.42 12.85 -12.40
N PRO A 24 -10.03 13.79 -11.66
CA PRO A 24 -10.17 13.71 -10.21
C PRO A 24 -10.79 12.40 -9.73
N ARG A 25 -11.67 11.79 -10.53
CA ARG A 25 -12.26 10.47 -10.23
C ARG A 25 -11.25 9.33 -10.30
N ALA A 26 -10.32 9.40 -11.25
CA ALA A 26 -9.26 8.40 -11.40
C ALA A 26 -8.15 8.60 -10.35
N ALA A 27 -7.92 9.83 -9.89
CA ALA A 27 -7.09 10.12 -8.72
C ALA A 27 -7.75 9.58 -7.45
N ALA A 28 -9.01 9.94 -7.18
CA ALA A 28 -9.77 9.46 -6.03
C ALA A 28 -9.88 7.92 -5.97
N ARG A 29 -10.04 7.25 -7.12
CA ARG A 29 -10.04 5.78 -7.17
C ARG A 29 -8.67 5.20 -6.81
N ARG A 30 -7.58 5.85 -7.21
CA ARG A 30 -6.22 5.43 -6.84
C ARG A 30 -5.95 5.67 -5.35
N GLU A 31 -6.33 6.82 -4.83
CA GLU A 31 -6.25 7.13 -3.40
C GLU A 31 -7.00 6.10 -2.56
N LEU A 32 -8.23 5.75 -2.96
CA LEU A 32 -8.99 4.69 -2.31
C LEU A 32 -8.24 3.35 -2.33
N THR A 33 -7.69 2.95 -3.48
CA THR A 33 -6.95 1.68 -3.57
C THR A 33 -5.66 1.68 -2.75
N VAL A 34 -5.01 2.84 -2.60
CA VAL A 34 -3.83 2.99 -1.74
C VAL A 34 -4.23 2.90 -0.28
N ALA A 35 -5.32 3.55 0.13
CA ALA A 35 -5.86 3.44 1.48
C ALA A 35 -6.25 1.99 1.83
N GLU A 36 -6.90 1.28 0.91
CA GLU A 36 -7.25 -0.15 1.08
C GLU A 36 -6.00 -1.02 1.19
N ALA A 37 -4.97 -0.77 0.39
CA ALA A 37 -3.70 -1.48 0.46
C ALA A 37 -2.97 -1.21 1.78
N ASN A 38 -2.93 0.04 2.24
CA ASN A 38 -2.34 0.44 3.51
C ASN A 38 -3.07 -0.20 4.70
N ALA A 39 -4.40 -0.20 4.69
CA ALA A 39 -5.20 -0.86 5.73
C ALA A 39 -4.96 -2.37 5.77
N THR A 40 -4.85 -3.01 4.60
CA THR A 40 -4.52 -4.44 4.49
C THR A 40 -3.12 -4.71 5.06
N TYR A 41 -2.13 -3.91 4.67
CA TYR A 41 -0.76 -4.01 5.16
C TYR A 41 -0.66 -3.83 6.68
N ARG A 42 -1.35 -2.83 7.25
CA ARG A 42 -1.42 -2.67 8.73
C ARG A 42 -1.97 -3.92 9.39
N ALA A 43 -3.09 -4.45 8.91
CA ALA A 43 -3.72 -5.63 9.50
C ALA A 43 -2.84 -6.88 9.42
N GLU A 44 -2.16 -7.09 8.29
CA GLU A 44 -1.20 -8.19 8.12
C GLU A 44 -0.02 -8.05 9.09
N LEU A 45 0.55 -6.85 9.19
CA LEU A 45 1.73 -6.61 10.02
C LEU A 45 1.42 -6.72 11.53
N VAL A 46 0.25 -6.26 11.98
CA VAL A 46 -0.23 -6.49 13.35
C VAL A 46 -0.43 -7.98 13.61
N THR A 47 -1.01 -8.72 12.67
CA THR A 47 -1.23 -10.18 12.81
C THR A 47 0.08 -10.94 12.89
N GLU A 48 1.06 -10.63 12.03
CA GLU A 48 2.40 -11.21 12.09
C GLU A 48 3.08 -10.90 13.42
N PHE A 49 2.95 -9.67 13.94
CA PHE A 49 3.57 -9.27 15.19
C PHE A 49 2.99 -9.99 16.40
N VAL A 50 1.66 -10.11 16.50
CA VAL A 50 0.99 -10.82 17.61
C VAL A 50 1.30 -12.31 17.61
N THR A 51 1.55 -12.89 16.44
CA THR A 51 1.87 -14.32 16.30
C THR A 51 3.37 -14.61 16.30
N ALA A 52 4.21 -13.58 16.31
CA ALA A 52 5.65 -13.73 16.37
C ALA A 52 6.07 -14.32 17.72
N THR A 53 6.90 -15.37 17.66
CA THR A 53 7.46 -16.02 18.85
C THR A 53 8.96 -15.78 19.01
N ASP A 54 9.60 -15.24 17.96
CA ASP A 54 11.03 -14.96 17.92
C ASP A 54 11.27 -13.45 18.03
N TRP A 55 12.21 -13.09 18.89
CA TRP A 55 12.58 -11.70 19.15
C TRP A 55 13.14 -10.98 17.91
N ALA A 56 13.87 -11.68 17.03
CA ALA A 56 14.38 -11.10 15.80
C ALA A 56 13.25 -10.78 14.81
N ASP A 57 12.20 -11.62 14.77
CA ASP A 57 11.02 -11.35 13.95
C ASP A 57 10.20 -10.17 14.50
N GLU A 58 10.02 -10.09 15.82
CA GLU A 58 9.40 -8.91 16.47
C GLU A 58 10.17 -7.61 16.10
N LEU A 59 11.51 -7.62 16.19
CA LEU A 59 12.34 -6.47 15.82
C LEU A 59 12.26 -6.10 14.34
N ARG A 60 12.21 -7.10 13.45
CA ARG A 60 12.04 -6.87 12.01
C ARG A 60 10.70 -6.18 11.75
N LEU A 61 9.62 -6.66 12.37
CA LEU A 61 8.28 -6.11 12.21
C LEU A 61 8.15 -4.68 12.75
N LEU A 62 8.79 -4.38 13.89
CA LEU A 62 8.87 -3.02 14.41
C LEU A 62 9.65 -2.07 13.48
N ALA A 63 10.71 -2.57 12.82
CA ALA A 63 11.43 -1.80 11.83
C ALA A 63 10.58 -1.53 10.58
N ASP A 64 9.79 -2.52 10.15
CA ASP A 64 8.86 -2.39 9.02
C ASP A 64 7.73 -1.39 9.36
N ALA A 65 7.19 -1.41 10.58
CA ALA A 65 6.25 -0.39 11.07
C ALA A 65 6.86 1.02 11.07
N THR A 66 8.12 1.15 11.48
CA THR A 66 8.82 2.45 11.45
C THR A 66 8.96 2.98 10.01
N ARG A 67 9.23 2.10 9.04
CA ARG A 67 9.30 2.49 7.62
C ARG A 67 7.92 2.89 7.09
N TYR A 68 6.88 2.19 7.50
CA TYR A 68 5.50 2.54 7.16
C TYR A 68 5.12 3.93 7.67
N ASP A 69 5.42 4.23 8.94
CA ASP A 69 5.12 5.53 9.55
C ASP A 69 5.87 6.67 8.84
N GLN A 70 7.13 6.44 8.42
CA GLN A 70 7.89 7.40 7.63
C GLN A 70 7.27 7.66 6.25
N ALA A 71 6.66 6.64 5.64
CA ALA A 71 5.99 6.76 4.35
C ALA A 71 4.58 7.36 4.46
N ASN A 72 3.95 7.29 5.65
CA ASN A 72 2.59 7.72 5.91
C ASN A 72 2.53 8.62 7.16
N PRO A 73 3.13 9.83 7.13
CA PRO A 73 3.29 10.68 8.31
C PRO A 73 1.99 11.27 8.87
N ASP A 74 0.91 11.26 8.07
CA ASP A 74 -0.41 11.78 8.45
C ASP A 74 -1.33 10.69 9.05
N GLU A 75 -0.89 9.43 9.04
CA GLU A 75 -1.62 8.29 9.61
C GLU A 75 -1.21 8.03 11.07
N ASP A 76 -2.09 7.35 11.83
CA ASP A 76 -1.75 6.92 13.19
C ASP A 76 -0.53 6.00 13.18
N SER A 77 0.40 6.17 14.13
CA SER A 77 1.64 5.39 14.19
C SER A 77 1.35 3.89 14.34
N LEU A 78 1.79 3.12 13.36
CA LEU A 78 1.76 1.66 13.39
C LEU A 78 2.77 1.13 14.41
N PHE A 79 3.92 1.80 14.57
CA PHE A 79 4.89 1.41 15.60
C PHE A 79 4.29 1.45 17.01
N ASP A 80 3.60 2.54 17.35
CA ASP A 80 2.95 2.68 18.65
C ASP A 80 1.83 1.67 18.85
N GLU A 81 1.07 1.34 17.80
CA GLU A 81 0.03 0.29 17.81
C GLU A 81 0.61 -1.09 18.16
N LEU A 82 1.71 -1.49 17.51
CA LEU A 82 2.39 -2.76 17.82
C LEU A 82 2.93 -2.79 19.24
N ASN A 83 3.60 -1.71 19.65
CA ASN A 83 4.19 -1.62 20.98
C ASN A 83 3.10 -1.69 22.08
N ALA A 84 1.97 -1.02 21.87
CA ALA A 84 0.82 -1.10 22.78
C ALA A 84 0.25 -2.53 22.86
N THR A 85 0.17 -3.24 21.74
CA THR A 85 -0.28 -4.63 21.68
C THR A 85 0.61 -5.54 22.53
N ARG A 86 1.94 -5.40 22.42
CA ARG A 86 2.90 -6.16 23.23
C ARG A 86 2.75 -5.91 24.72
N ILE A 87 2.59 -4.64 25.11
CA ILE A 87 2.40 -4.24 26.51
C ILE A 87 1.09 -4.80 27.07
N GLY A 88 0.01 -4.75 26.28
CA GLY A 88 -1.28 -5.35 26.64
C GLY A 88 -1.16 -6.85 26.90
N ASP A 89 -0.53 -7.59 26.00
CA ASP A 89 -0.30 -9.04 26.16
C ASP A 89 0.52 -9.37 27.41
N LEU A 90 1.57 -8.59 27.69
CA LEU A 90 2.38 -8.74 28.90
C LEU A 90 1.57 -8.47 30.17
N ALA A 91 0.65 -7.51 30.14
CA ALA A 91 -0.22 -7.20 31.28
C ALA A 91 -1.28 -8.28 31.55
N VAL A 92 -1.72 -9.01 30.53
CA VAL A 92 -2.66 -10.14 30.68
C VAL A 92 -1.95 -11.41 31.18
N ALA A 93 -0.66 -11.57 30.89
CA ALA A 93 0.13 -12.74 31.27
C ALA A 93 0.75 -12.68 32.68
N ALA A 94 0.73 -11.52 33.35
CA ALA A 94 1.31 -11.28 34.68
C ALA A 94 0.29 -11.48 35.82
#